data_AF-A0A6G1QDR1-F1
#
_entry.id   AF-A0A6G1QDR1-F1
#
_cell.length_a   1.000
_cell.length_b   1.000
_cell.length_c   1.000
_cell.angle_alpha   90.00
_cell.angle_beta   90.00
_cell.angle_gamma   90.00
#
_symmetry.space_group_name_H-M   'P 1'
#
loop_
_entity.id
_entity.type
_entity.pdbx_description
1 polymer ?
#
loop_
_entity_poly.entity_id
_entity_poly.type
_entity_poly.pdbx_seq_one_letter_code
_entity_poly.pdbx_strand_id
1 'polypeptide(L)'
;MAEVRAVLQRCDPSLLDPCGDLDQPECSEAAMMILYLTDSRRIQKVLWRQLSVLDSMMSLLEGLESAQQLMTQPCPPQPEGGARSRWKSLKVESRSGTEETETLLRSLQDKVQQVHNRRQKLTQLVQHLHNQKQQSEHLAESLQKAQDALRLCDRQLTQLRVESEAVFSQLISWQQLRDELQVYVSAVQDVMQIKLLSFNHSELCVELRPRPSSSLSSSELEPLKLSVSWTHDDRFTVQVNEGTAGLVEDCMSGRRSELSAALLEVMQCYVGQAELLCEIQALRSSFPIDWRPAQRLLIYLKSASQVCHLEVEEGYPSSGRVRLLSVRRDGQPVDTSELKPQKTDLSLTNWLVFLCSSPVV
;
A
#
# COMPACT_ATOMS: atom_id res chain seq x y z
N MET A 1 86.90 -56.98 -21.74
CA MET A 1 85.74 -57.64 -21.09
C MET A 1 85.81 -59.17 -21.10
N ALA A 2 86.30 -59.83 -22.17
CA ALA A 2 86.42 -61.30 -22.19
C ALA A 2 87.39 -61.84 -21.12
N GLU A 3 88.54 -61.20 -20.95
CA GLU A 3 89.54 -61.56 -19.92
C GLU A 3 89.02 -61.34 -18.50
N VAL A 4 88.27 -60.25 -18.27
CA VAL A 4 87.60 -59.95 -16.99
C VAL A 4 86.58 -61.05 -16.66
N ARG A 5 85.78 -61.50 -17.64
CA ARG A 5 84.86 -62.64 -17.43
C ARG A 5 85.59 -63.94 -17.12
N ALA A 6 86.70 -64.21 -17.79
CA ALA A 6 87.50 -65.41 -17.52
C ALA A 6 88.08 -65.43 -16.10
N VAL A 7 88.53 -64.27 -15.59
CA VAL A 7 88.96 -64.13 -14.20
C VAL A 7 87.80 -64.33 -13.23
N LEU A 8 86.63 -63.71 -13.49
CA LEU A 8 85.44 -63.91 -12.66
C LEU A 8 84.96 -65.37 -12.66
N GLN A 9 85.01 -66.05 -13.80
CA GLN A 9 84.65 -67.47 -13.93
C GLN A 9 85.50 -68.36 -13.03
N ARG A 10 86.80 -68.05 -12.92
CA ARG A 10 87.75 -68.82 -12.11
C ARG A 10 87.70 -68.48 -10.63
N CYS A 11 87.36 -67.24 -10.28
CA CYS A 11 87.43 -66.75 -8.90
C CYS A 11 86.10 -66.77 -8.16
N ASP A 12 84.99 -66.49 -8.84
CA ASP A 12 83.62 -66.56 -8.30
C ASP A 12 82.59 -66.61 -9.46
N PRO A 13 82.26 -67.82 -9.97
CA PRO A 13 81.40 -67.99 -11.15
C PRO A 13 79.96 -67.51 -10.94
N SER A 14 79.52 -67.32 -9.68
CA SER A 14 78.18 -66.80 -9.35
C SER A 14 77.96 -65.34 -9.77
N LEU A 15 79.03 -64.63 -10.16
CA LEU A 15 79.00 -63.23 -10.60
C LEU A 15 78.87 -63.06 -12.12
N LEU A 16 78.91 -64.16 -12.88
CA LEU A 16 78.73 -64.14 -14.33
C LEU A 16 77.28 -64.23 -14.78
N ASP A 17 76.38 -64.51 -13.82
CA ASP A 17 74.94 -64.55 -14.04
C ASP A 17 74.25 -63.48 -13.17
N PRO A 18 74.46 -62.19 -13.46
CA PRO A 18 73.71 -61.15 -12.79
C PRO A 18 72.31 -61.18 -13.40
N CYS A 19 71.34 -61.68 -12.62
CA CYS A 19 69.92 -61.86 -12.95
C CYS A 19 69.55 -63.29 -13.40
N GLY A 20 69.31 -64.16 -12.42
CA GLY A 20 68.35 -65.24 -12.66
C GLY A 20 66.96 -64.62 -12.82
N ASP A 21 66.42 -64.71 -14.03
CA ASP A 21 65.02 -64.44 -14.43
C ASP A 21 64.31 -63.27 -13.74
N LEU A 22 64.52 -62.04 -14.25
CA LEU A 22 63.58 -60.92 -14.03
C LEU A 22 62.50 -60.89 -15.12
N ASP A 23 61.68 -61.93 -15.16
CA ASP A 23 60.31 -61.81 -15.68
C ASP A 23 59.42 -61.30 -14.53
N GLN A 24 59.53 -60.02 -14.20
CA GLN A 24 58.57 -59.36 -13.32
C GLN A 24 58.32 -57.91 -13.76
N PRO A 25 57.07 -57.55 -14.15
CA PRO A 25 56.75 -56.21 -14.61
C PRO A 25 56.62 -55.28 -13.40
N GLU A 26 57.08 -54.03 -13.55
CA GLU A 26 57.00 -52.94 -12.56
C GLU A 26 58.11 -52.85 -11.49
N CYS A 27 59.38 -53.05 -11.89
CA CYS A 27 60.48 -52.47 -11.11
C CYS A 27 60.77 -51.05 -11.61
N SER A 28 60.57 -50.03 -10.75
CA SER A 28 60.89 -48.62 -11.05
C SER A 28 62.33 -48.49 -11.55
N GLU A 29 62.61 -47.53 -12.44
CA GLU A 29 63.96 -47.26 -12.98
C GLU A 29 65.01 -47.15 -11.86
N ALA A 30 64.63 -46.59 -10.70
CA ALA A 30 65.47 -46.52 -9.52
C ALA A 30 65.78 -47.91 -8.91
N ALA A 31 64.83 -48.82 -8.90
CA ALA A 31 65.01 -50.18 -8.39
C ALA A 31 65.92 -51.03 -9.30
N MET A 32 65.76 -50.89 -10.63
CA MET A 32 66.65 -51.52 -11.61
C MET A 32 68.08 -50.99 -11.48
N MET A 33 68.23 -49.68 -11.27
CA MET A 33 69.53 -49.05 -11.04
C MET A 33 70.21 -49.58 -9.76
N ILE A 34 69.45 -49.78 -8.68
CA ILE A 34 69.98 -50.33 -7.42
C ILE A 34 70.51 -51.76 -7.60
N LEU A 35 69.78 -52.62 -8.32
CA LEU A 35 70.21 -53.99 -8.62
C LEU A 35 71.51 -54.00 -9.44
N TYR A 36 71.55 -53.24 -10.53
CA TYR A 36 72.73 -53.10 -11.39
C TYR A 36 73.97 -52.60 -10.63
N LEU A 37 73.80 -51.59 -9.77
CA LEU A 37 74.87 -51.05 -8.93
C LEU A 37 75.35 -52.07 -7.88
N THR A 38 74.45 -52.90 -7.36
CA THR A 38 74.78 -53.93 -6.38
C THR A 38 75.62 -55.04 -7.00
N ASP A 39 75.26 -55.52 -8.18
CA ASP A 39 76.02 -56.55 -8.89
C ASP A 39 77.37 -56.03 -9.39
N SER A 40 77.39 -54.82 -9.94
CA SER A 40 78.63 -54.14 -10.33
C SER A 40 79.62 -54.02 -9.15
N ARG A 41 79.12 -53.73 -7.94
CA ARG A 41 79.94 -53.68 -6.73
C ARG A 41 80.51 -55.04 -6.35
N ARG A 42 79.75 -56.13 -6.50
CA ARG A 42 80.22 -57.50 -6.22
C ARG A 42 81.33 -57.89 -7.19
N ILE A 43 81.15 -57.62 -8.48
CA ILE A 43 82.14 -57.84 -9.53
C ILE A 43 83.43 -57.06 -9.25
N GLN A 44 83.32 -55.75 -8.98
CA GLN A 44 84.46 -54.90 -8.65
C GLN A 44 85.24 -55.44 -7.43
N LYS A 45 84.56 -55.97 -6.42
CA LYS A 45 85.20 -56.52 -5.21
C LYS A 45 86.05 -57.76 -5.52
N VAL A 46 85.62 -58.63 -6.42
CA VAL A 46 86.41 -59.81 -6.82
C VAL A 46 87.61 -59.39 -7.65
N LEU A 47 87.44 -58.49 -8.62
CA LEU A 47 88.54 -57.98 -9.44
C LEU A 47 89.60 -57.26 -8.59
N TRP A 48 89.19 -56.45 -7.62
CA TRP A 48 90.12 -55.80 -6.69
C TRP A 48 90.92 -56.78 -5.84
N ARG A 49 90.30 -57.89 -5.40
CA ARG A 49 91.03 -58.94 -4.68
C ARG A 49 92.10 -59.56 -5.56
N GLN A 50 91.76 -59.88 -6.82
CA GLN A 50 92.72 -60.46 -7.76
C GLN A 50 93.85 -59.50 -8.11
N LEU A 51 93.54 -58.22 -8.32
CA LEU A 51 94.54 -57.18 -8.53
C LEU A 51 95.47 -57.04 -7.31
N SER A 52 94.93 -57.08 -6.09
CA SER A 52 95.73 -57.03 -4.87
C SER A 52 96.66 -58.23 -4.70
N VAL A 53 96.24 -59.43 -5.12
CA VAL A 53 97.09 -60.62 -5.13
C VAL A 53 98.21 -60.45 -6.15
N LEU A 54 97.91 -60.00 -7.36
CA LEU A 54 98.89 -59.74 -8.42
C LEU A 54 99.90 -58.65 -8.01
N ASP A 55 99.43 -57.55 -7.43
CA ASP A 55 100.28 -56.47 -6.92
C ASP A 55 101.23 -57.00 -5.82
N SER A 56 100.70 -57.82 -4.90
CA SER A 56 101.52 -58.49 -3.88
C SER A 56 102.55 -59.44 -4.49
N MET A 57 102.17 -60.20 -5.53
CA MET A 57 103.09 -61.09 -6.25
C MET A 57 104.17 -60.31 -6.99
N MET A 58 103.82 -59.20 -7.64
CA MET A 58 104.79 -58.37 -8.36
C MET A 58 105.75 -57.67 -7.40
N SER A 59 105.28 -57.10 -6.28
CA SER A 59 106.18 -56.54 -5.25
C SER A 59 107.13 -57.59 -4.66
N LEU A 60 106.65 -58.84 -4.51
CA LEU A 60 107.48 -59.94 -4.04
C LEU A 60 108.52 -60.36 -5.09
N LEU A 61 108.20 -60.24 -6.38
CA LEU A 61 109.12 -60.51 -7.49
C LEU A 61 110.14 -59.38 -7.72
N GLU A 62 109.75 -58.11 -7.56
CA GLU A 62 110.64 -56.95 -7.70
C GLU A 62 111.79 -56.93 -6.67
N GLY A 63 111.59 -57.55 -5.50
CA GLY A 63 112.62 -57.66 -4.46
C GLY A 63 113.58 -58.86 -4.59
N LEU A 64 113.46 -59.69 -5.63
CA LEU A 64 114.27 -60.90 -5.81
C LEU A 64 115.39 -60.67 -6.83
N GLU A 65 116.65 -60.89 -6.41
CA GLU A 65 117.82 -60.76 -7.28
C GLU A 65 118.13 -62.07 -8.04
N SER A 66 117.56 -63.21 -7.62
CA SER A 66 117.67 -64.49 -8.35
C SER A 66 116.52 -65.46 -8.03
N ALA A 67 116.20 -66.35 -8.98
CA ALA A 67 115.15 -67.37 -8.84
C ALA A 67 115.39 -68.39 -7.70
N GLN A 68 116.64 -68.51 -7.21
CA GLN A 68 116.99 -69.44 -6.14
C GLN A 68 116.58 -68.93 -4.74
N GLN A 69 116.40 -67.61 -4.59
CA GLN A 69 115.94 -66.97 -3.33
C GLN A 69 114.47 -67.31 -2.99
N LEU A 70 113.65 -67.62 -4.01
CA LEU A 70 112.24 -68.05 -3.87
C LEU A 70 112.08 -69.39 -3.13
N MET A 71 113.09 -70.27 -3.21
CA MET A 71 113.05 -71.62 -2.62
C MET A 71 113.73 -71.71 -1.25
N THR A 72 114.41 -70.64 -0.81
CA THR A 72 115.31 -70.66 0.36
C THR A 72 115.04 -69.56 1.40
N GLN A 73 114.28 -68.51 1.10
CA GLN A 73 113.85 -67.52 2.10
C GLN A 73 112.46 -67.81 2.67
N PRO A 74 112.21 -67.55 3.98
CA PRO A 74 110.86 -67.49 4.52
C PRO A 74 110.09 -66.34 3.86
N CYS A 75 108.82 -66.59 3.53
CA CYS A 75 107.93 -65.64 2.86
C CYS A 75 107.92 -64.27 3.59
N PRO A 76 108.16 -63.14 2.91
CA PRO A 76 108.12 -61.83 3.55
C PRO A 76 106.73 -61.55 4.14
N PRO A 77 106.63 -60.79 5.26
CA PRO A 77 105.33 -60.38 5.78
C PRO A 77 104.58 -59.56 4.73
N GLN A 78 103.26 -59.76 4.70
CA GLN A 78 102.31 -59.13 3.77
C GLN A 78 102.66 -57.66 3.49
N PRO A 79 102.68 -57.22 2.20
CA PRO A 79 102.89 -55.81 1.88
C PRO A 79 101.85 -54.95 2.61
N GLU A 80 102.33 -53.91 3.30
CA GLU A 80 101.53 -53.05 4.15
C GLU A 80 100.32 -52.48 3.38
N GLY A 81 99.13 -52.63 3.97
CA GLY A 81 97.84 -52.47 3.31
C GLY A 81 97.42 -51.03 2.95
N GLY A 82 98.28 -50.29 2.25
CA GLY A 82 98.03 -48.92 1.77
C GLY A 82 96.81 -48.80 0.85
N ALA A 83 96.62 -49.75 -0.07
CA ALA A 83 95.41 -49.77 -0.92
C ALA A 83 94.13 -50.01 -0.09
N ARG A 84 94.22 -50.86 0.95
CA ARG A 84 93.10 -51.18 1.84
C ARG A 84 92.74 -50.02 2.77
N SER A 85 93.74 -49.30 3.30
CA SER A 85 93.48 -48.11 4.12
C SER A 85 92.86 -46.99 3.28
N ARG A 86 93.37 -46.72 2.07
CA ARG A 86 92.78 -45.73 1.14
C ARG A 86 91.34 -46.05 0.75
N TRP A 87 91.02 -47.30 0.44
CA TRP A 87 89.64 -47.72 0.16
C TRP A 87 88.71 -47.56 1.37
N LYS A 88 89.19 -47.85 2.58
CA LYS A 88 88.41 -47.62 3.81
C LYS A 88 88.11 -46.13 4.01
N SER A 89 89.09 -45.26 3.81
CA SER A 89 88.90 -43.80 3.88
C SER A 89 87.88 -43.33 2.84
N LEU A 90 88.02 -43.76 1.57
CA LEU A 90 87.10 -43.39 0.50
C LEU A 90 85.67 -43.93 0.72
N LYS A 91 85.53 -45.10 1.35
CA LYS A 91 84.23 -45.64 1.74
C LYS A 91 83.56 -44.82 2.85
N VAL A 92 84.34 -44.33 3.80
CA VAL A 92 83.84 -43.45 4.86
C VAL A 92 83.43 -42.09 4.28
N GLU A 93 84.26 -41.50 3.42
CA GLU A 93 83.98 -40.25 2.71
C GLU A 93 82.76 -40.35 1.79
N SER A 94 82.62 -41.45 1.05
CA SER A 94 81.42 -41.71 0.24
C SER A 94 80.17 -41.85 1.11
N ARG A 95 80.27 -42.48 2.30
CA ARG A 95 79.15 -42.62 3.23
C ARG A 95 78.75 -41.25 3.81
N SER A 96 79.72 -40.45 4.26
CA SER A 96 79.41 -39.10 4.76
C SER A 96 78.81 -38.23 3.66
N GLY A 97 79.33 -38.29 2.42
CA GLY A 97 78.74 -37.59 1.28
C GLY A 97 77.31 -38.04 0.96
N THR A 98 76.99 -39.32 1.10
CA THR A 98 75.60 -39.81 0.94
C THR A 98 74.67 -39.32 2.05
N GLU A 99 75.14 -39.27 3.30
CA GLU A 99 74.35 -38.77 4.43
C GLU A 99 74.10 -37.25 4.30
N GLU A 100 75.12 -36.48 3.89
CA GLU A 100 75.01 -35.05 3.62
C GLU A 100 74.04 -34.76 2.46
N THR A 101 74.12 -35.52 1.37
CA THR A 101 73.19 -35.36 0.23
C THR A 101 71.76 -35.75 0.60
N GLU A 102 71.56 -36.79 1.41
CA GLU A 102 70.23 -37.19 1.89
C GLU A 102 69.61 -36.13 2.80
N THR A 103 70.39 -35.55 3.73
CA THR A 103 69.90 -34.46 4.58
C THR A 103 69.55 -33.21 3.78
N LEU A 104 70.35 -32.87 2.76
CA LEU A 104 70.05 -31.77 1.84
C LEU A 104 68.77 -32.03 1.05
N LEU A 105 68.57 -33.25 0.52
CA LEU A 105 67.35 -33.63 -0.20
C LEU A 105 66.11 -33.51 0.69
N ARG A 106 66.17 -33.98 1.94
CA ARG A 106 65.07 -33.82 2.90
C ARG A 106 64.78 -32.34 3.17
N SER A 107 65.81 -31.53 3.40
CA SER A 107 65.64 -30.07 3.60
C SER A 107 65.03 -29.37 2.39
N LEU A 108 65.44 -29.75 1.17
CA LEU A 108 64.87 -29.23 -0.06
C LEU A 108 63.40 -29.66 -0.22
N GLN A 109 63.06 -30.90 0.10
CA GLN A 109 61.69 -31.40 0.06
C GLN A 109 60.78 -30.64 1.03
N ASP A 110 61.24 -30.38 2.25
CA ASP A 110 60.52 -29.56 3.23
C ASP A 110 60.31 -28.12 2.74
N LYS A 111 61.34 -27.52 2.12
CA LYS A 111 61.24 -26.18 1.52
C LYS A 111 60.23 -26.16 0.37
N VAL A 112 60.23 -27.17 -0.49
CA VAL A 112 59.25 -27.30 -1.58
C VAL A 112 57.83 -27.41 -1.02
N GLN A 113 57.62 -28.24 0.01
CA GLN A 113 56.31 -28.36 0.67
C GLN A 113 55.87 -27.04 1.31
N GLN A 114 56.79 -26.32 1.95
CA GLN A 114 56.49 -25.01 2.54
C GLN A 114 56.08 -23.98 1.47
N VAL A 115 56.79 -23.95 0.33
CA VAL A 115 56.44 -23.08 -0.80
C VAL A 115 55.07 -23.48 -1.37
N HIS A 116 54.79 -24.78 -1.50
CA HIS A 116 53.50 -25.26 -1.97
C HIS A 116 52.35 -24.82 -1.06
N ASN A 117 52.50 -24.99 0.27
CA ASN A 117 51.51 -24.56 1.25
C ASN A 117 51.29 -23.04 1.22
N ARG A 118 52.35 -22.25 1.09
CA ARG A 118 52.26 -20.79 0.94
C ARG A 118 51.51 -20.42 -0.34
N ARG A 119 51.80 -21.08 -1.46
CA ARG A 119 51.09 -20.87 -2.73
C ARG A 119 49.60 -21.13 -2.59
N GLN A 120 49.21 -22.26 -2.01
CA GLN A 120 47.80 -22.60 -1.79
C GLN A 120 47.07 -21.54 -0.94
N LYS A 121 47.68 -21.09 0.16
CA LYS A 121 47.10 -20.03 1.00
C LYS A 121 46.94 -18.72 0.24
N LEU A 122 47.94 -18.33 -0.57
CA LEU A 122 47.85 -17.13 -1.40
C LEU A 122 46.77 -17.25 -2.48
N THR A 123 46.63 -18.42 -3.13
CA THR A 123 45.56 -18.66 -4.10
C THR A 123 44.18 -18.52 -3.46
N GLN A 124 43.97 -19.08 -2.27
CA GLN A 124 42.71 -18.94 -1.53
C GLN A 124 42.42 -17.47 -1.17
N LEU A 125 43.44 -16.73 -0.73
CA LEU A 125 43.30 -15.32 -0.40
C LEU A 125 42.94 -14.47 -1.63
N VAL A 126 43.60 -14.70 -2.76
CA VAL A 126 43.30 -14.00 -4.03
C VAL A 126 41.88 -14.29 -4.47
N GLN A 127 41.42 -15.54 -4.39
CA GLN A 127 40.05 -15.90 -4.74
C GLN A 127 39.03 -15.23 -3.81
N HIS A 128 39.31 -15.18 -2.51
CA HIS A 128 38.46 -14.50 -1.53
C HIS A 128 38.35 -13.00 -1.82
N LEU A 129 39.48 -12.32 -2.06
CA LEU A 129 39.51 -10.90 -2.39
C LEU A 129 38.79 -10.60 -3.71
N HIS A 130 38.91 -11.48 -4.70
CA HIS A 130 38.19 -11.33 -5.96
C HIS A 130 36.67 -11.40 -5.75
N ASN A 131 36.20 -12.38 -4.97
CA ASN A 131 34.78 -12.51 -4.65
C ASN A 131 34.26 -11.30 -3.86
N GLN A 132 35.03 -10.80 -2.87
CA GLN A 132 34.66 -9.58 -2.14
C GLN A 132 34.57 -8.36 -3.05
N LYS A 133 35.49 -8.21 -4.00
CA LYS A 133 35.46 -7.11 -4.98
C LYS A 133 34.17 -7.16 -5.82
N GLN A 134 33.83 -8.33 -6.36
CA GLN A 134 32.60 -8.51 -7.13
C GLN A 134 31.34 -8.21 -6.31
N GLN A 135 31.30 -8.65 -5.06
CA GLN A 135 30.19 -8.32 -4.15
C GLN A 135 30.06 -6.81 -3.91
N SER A 136 31.19 -6.11 -3.74
CA SER A 136 31.18 -4.65 -3.57
C SER A 136 30.68 -3.92 -4.82
N GLU A 137 31.04 -4.38 -6.02
CA GLU A 137 30.56 -3.82 -7.28
C GLU A 137 29.04 -4.02 -7.43
N HIS A 138 28.55 -5.24 -7.15
CA HIS A 138 27.10 -5.52 -7.17
C HIS A 138 26.31 -4.67 -6.17
N LEU A 139 26.84 -4.48 -4.95
CA LEU A 139 26.21 -3.61 -3.94
C LEU A 139 26.19 -2.15 -4.39
N ALA A 140 27.25 -1.67 -5.05
CA ALA A 140 27.30 -0.31 -5.57
C ALA A 140 26.22 -0.08 -6.65
N GLU A 141 26.04 -1.05 -7.57
CA GLU A 141 24.96 -0.99 -8.57
C GLU A 141 23.57 -1.01 -7.93
N SER A 142 23.35 -1.87 -6.94
CA SER A 142 22.07 -1.92 -6.22
C SER A 142 21.79 -0.63 -5.46
N LEU A 143 22.81 -0.02 -4.86
CA LEU A 143 22.68 1.26 -4.17
C LEU A 143 22.32 2.37 -5.16
N GLN A 144 22.96 2.42 -6.33
CA GLN A 144 22.64 3.40 -7.37
C GLN A 144 21.18 3.27 -7.83
N LYS A 145 20.71 2.03 -8.09
CA LYS A 145 19.31 1.77 -8.45
C LYS A 145 18.34 2.23 -7.36
N ALA A 146 18.66 1.98 -6.09
CA ALA A 146 17.83 2.42 -4.97
C ALA A 146 17.79 3.95 -4.85
N GLN A 147 18.92 4.62 -5.07
CA GLN A 147 18.98 6.09 -5.08
C GLN A 147 18.18 6.71 -6.22
N ASP A 148 18.24 6.11 -7.42
CA ASP A 148 17.48 6.60 -8.57
C ASP A 148 15.97 6.37 -8.39
N ALA A 149 15.57 5.22 -7.81
CA ALA A 149 14.19 4.97 -7.42
C ALA A 149 13.69 5.97 -6.37
N LEU A 150 14.52 6.28 -5.35
CA LEU A 150 14.17 7.27 -4.33
C LEU A 150 13.97 8.67 -4.92
N ARG A 151 14.87 9.10 -5.83
CA ARG A 151 14.71 10.37 -6.55
C ARG A 151 13.43 10.42 -7.39
N LEU A 152 13.03 9.30 -7.99
CA LEU A 152 11.77 9.22 -8.74
C LEU A 152 10.57 9.38 -7.80
N CYS A 153 10.57 8.70 -6.65
CA CYS A 153 9.55 8.85 -5.63
C CYS A 153 9.45 10.30 -5.12
N ASP A 154 10.57 10.94 -4.84
CA ASP A 154 10.59 12.34 -4.39
C ASP A 154 9.95 13.28 -5.42
N ARG A 155 10.24 13.09 -6.72
CA ARG A 155 9.61 13.85 -7.80
C ARG A 155 8.10 13.64 -7.83
N GLN A 156 7.64 12.38 -7.74
CA GLN A 156 6.21 12.06 -7.70
C GLN A 156 5.52 12.67 -6.47
N LEU A 157 6.15 12.64 -5.30
CA LEU A 157 5.63 13.29 -4.10
C LEU A 157 5.52 14.80 -4.26
N THR A 158 6.51 15.45 -4.87
CA THR A 158 6.43 16.90 -5.14
C THR A 158 5.30 17.23 -6.11
N GLN A 159 5.10 16.42 -7.16
CA GLN A 159 4.00 16.61 -8.10
C GLN A 159 2.64 16.46 -7.42
N LEU A 160 2.44 15.38 -6.66
CA LEU A 160 1.18 15.14 -5.93
C LEU A 160 0.87 16.23 -4.91
N ARG A 161 1.89 16.81 -4.26
CA ARG A 161 1.69 17.96 -3.36
C ARG A 161 1.18 19.18 -4.10
N VAL A 162 1.75 19.51 -5.26
CA VAL A 162 1.31 20.64 -6.08
C VAL A 162 -0.13 20.41 -6.58
N GLU A 163 -0.45 19.21 -7.05
CA GLU A 163 -1.81 18.86 -7.47
C GLU A 163 -2.81 18.96 -6.32
N SER A 164 -2.45 18.46 -5.13
CA SER A 164 -3.27 18.56 -3.93
C SER A 164 -3.51 20.02 -3.51
N GLU A 165 -2.48 20.87 -3.57
CA GLU A 165 -2.60 22.28 -3.22
C GLU A 165 -3.50 23.02 -4.22
N ALA A 166 -3.39 22.73 -5.52
CA ALA A 166 -4.25 23.31 -6.55
C ALA A 166 -5.74 22.93 -6.34
N VAL A 167 -6.03 21.66 -6.05
CA VAL A 167 -7.40 21.21 -5.75
C VAL A 167 -7.91 21.84 -4.47
N PHE A 168 -7.07 21.97 -3.45
CA PHE A 168 -7.44 22.61 -2.19
C PHE A 168 -7.79 24.10 -2.39
N SER A 169 -7.01 24.84 -3.19
CA SER A 169 -7.32 26.23 -3.55
C SER A 169 -8.65 26.36 -4.28
N GLN A 170 -8.97 25.43 -5.20
CA GLN A 170 -10.27 25.40 -5.87
C GLN A 170 -11.41 25.12 -4.88
N LEU A 171 -11.22 24.22 -3.93
CA LEU A 171 -12.23 23.95 -2.92
C LEU A 171 -12.55 25.21 -2.08
N ILE A 172 -11.53 25.98 -1.71
CA ILE A 172 -11.71 27.24 -0.99
C ILE A 172 -12.51 28.24 -1.82
N SER A 173 -12.22 28.40 -3.12
CA SER A 173 -12.96 29.33 -3.97
C SER A 173 -14.43 28.91 -4.15
N TRP A 174 -14.70 27.62 -4.32
CA TRP A 174 -16.07 27.09 -4.34
C TRP A 174 -16.80 27.30 -3.02
N GLN A 175 -16.09 27.15 -1.90
CA GLN A 175 -16.64 27.40 -0.58
C GLN A 175 -17.05 28.86 -0.42
N GLN A 176 -16.18 29.80 -0.80
CA GLN A 176 -16.47 31.23 -0.77
C GLN A 176 -17.68 31.58 -1.64
N LEU A 177 -17.72 31.07 -2.88
CA LEU A 177 -18.85 31.32 -3.77
C LEU A 177 -20.17 30.78 -3.19
N ARG A 178 -20.16 29.58 -2.60
CA ARG A 178 -21.32 29.02 -1.92
C ARG A 178 -21.76 29.91 -0.76
N ASP A 179 -20.81 30.38 0.05
CA ASP A 179 -21.11 31.22 1.21
C ASP A 179 -21.67 32.59 0.77
N GLU A 180 -21.14 33.19 -0.30
CA GLU A 180 -21.70 34.38 -0.94
C GLU A 180 -23.13 34.15 -1.46
N LEU A 181 -23.35 33.06 -2.20
CA LEU A 181 -24.68 32.68 -2.68
C LEU A 181 -25.66 32.44 -1.54
N GLN A 182 -25.21 31.85 -0.44
CA GLN A 182 -26.03 31.63 0.74
C GLN A 182 -26.47 32.96 1.37
N VAL A 183 -25.60 33.98 1.40
CA VAL A 183 -25.97 35.33 1.85
C VAL A 183 -27.07 35.92 0.97
N TYR A 184 -26.95 35.80 -0.36
CA TYR A 184 -27.99 36.26 -1.28
C TYR A 184 -29.30 35.51 -1.10
N VAL A 185 -29.26 34.17 -0.94
CA VAL A 185 -30.44 33.36 -0.68
C VAL A 185 -31.12 33.77 0.62
N SER A 186 -30.36 33.97 1.70
CA SER A 186 -30.91 34.42 2.99
C SER A 186 -31.53 35.81 2.89
N ALA A 187 -30.84 36.77 2.24
CA ALA A 187 -31.38 38.12 2.04
C ALA A 187 -32.66 38.11 1.19
N VAL A 188 -32.71 37.27 0.15
CA VAL A 188 -33.92 37.06 -0.65
C VAL A 188 -35.01 36.41 0.19
N GLN A 189 -34.72 35.42 1.03
CA GLN A 189 -35.70 34.80 1.93
C GLN A 189 -36.26 35.79 2.97
N ASP A 190 -35.47 36.73 3.46
CA ASP A 190 -35.92 37.74 4.44
C ASP A 190 -36.90 38.76 3.83
N VAL A 191 -36.75 39.03 2.52
CA VAL A 191 -37.61 39.91 1.74
C VAL A 191 -38.80 39.15 1.14
N MET A 192 -38.59 37.91 0.74
CA MET A 192 -39.62 37.09 0.11
C MET A 192 -40.65 36.63 1.14
N GLN A 193 -41.90 36.92 0.85
CA GLN A 193 -43.06 36.40 1.56
C GLN A 193 -43.38 34.95 1.13
N ILE A 194 -42.41 34.23 0.55
CA ILE A 194 -42.58 32.90 -0.04
C ILE A 194 -41.42 32.02 0.44
N LYS A 195 -41.74 30.92 1.11
CA LYS A 195 -40.79 29.90 1.54
C LYS A 195 -41.02 28.62 0.73
N LEU A 196 -39.97 28.14 0.06
CA LEU A 196 -39.99 26.83 -0.58
C LEU A 196 -40.02 25.72 0.50
N LEU A 197 -41.00 24.83 0.44
CA LEU A 197 -41.14 23.68 1.35
C LEU A 197 -40.55 22.41 0.73
N SER A 198 -40.95 22.11 -0.51
CA SER A 198 -40.43 20.97 -1.27
C SER A 198 -40.51 21.24 -2.76
N PHE A 199 -39.66 20.57 -3.53
CA PHE A 199 -39.64 20.63 -4.98
C PHE A 199 -39.28 19.25 -5.54
N ASN A 200 -40.09 18.75 -6.47
CA ASN A 200 -39.83 17.52 -7.20
C ASN A 200 -40.11 17.73 -8.70
N HIS A 201 -40.13 16.64 -9.49
CA HIS A 201 -40.24 16.71 -10.95
C HIS A 201 -41.62 17.16 -11.46
N SER A 202 -42.68 17.01 -10.66
CA SER A 202 -44.07 17.26 -11.03
C SER A 202 -44.82 18.18 -10.06
N GLU A 203 -44.19 18.55 -8.93
CA GLU A 203 -44.81 19.27 -7.84
C GLU A 203 -43.83 20.21 -7.13
N LEU A 204 -44.35 21.38 -6.74
CA LEU A 204 -43.71 22.43 -5.96
C LEU A 204 -44.61 22.76 -4.77
N CYS A 205 -44.11 22.60 -3.55
CA CYS A 205 -44.82 23.06 -2.35
C CYS A 205 -44.17 24.34 -1.83
N VAL A 206 -44.98 25.39 -1.67
CA VAL A 206 -44.55 26.70 -1.16
C VAL A 206 -45.44 27.13 0.00
N GLU A 207 -44.86 27.92 0.89
CA GLU A 207 -45.56 28.55 2.00
C GLU A 207 -45.49 30.08 1.83
N LEU A 208 -46.65 30.71 1.66
CA LEU A 208 -46.79 32.15 1.60
C LEU A 208 -46.95 32.70 3.02
N ARG A 209 -46.12 33.68 3.36
CA ARG A 209 -46.12 34.44 4.62
C ARG A 209 -46.25 35.92 4.32
N PRO A 210 -47.43 36.37 3.91
CA PRO A 210 -47.60 37.78 3.63
C PRO A 210 -47.45 38.62 4.89
N ARG A 211 -46.83 39.78 4.75
CA ARG A 211 -46.79 40.81 5.80
C ARG A 211 -47.86 41.85 5.45
N PRO A 212 -49.05 41.84 6.07
CA PRO A 212 -50.04 42.86 5.83
C PRO A 212 -49.46 44.24 6.20
N SER A 213 -49.82 45.26 5.43
CA SER A 213 -49.40 46.66 5.64
C SER A 213 -50.23 47.39 6.70
N SER A 214 -51.32 46.77 7.18
CA SER A 214 -52.22 47.31 8.20
C SER A 214 -51.73 47.03 9.62
N SER A 215 -52.37 47.65 10.62
CA SER A 215 -52.06 47.58 12.07
C SER A 215 -52.10 46.18 12.70
N LEU A 216 -52.32 45.12 11.91
CA LEU A 216 -52.24 43.74 12.35
C LEU A 216 -50.78 43.34 12.53
N SER A 217 -50.45 42.71 13.65
CA SER A 217 -49.10 42.18 13.81
C SER A 217 -48.89 41.04 12.80
N SER A 218 -47.73 41.02 12.12
CA SER A 218 -47.36 39.99 11.13
C SER A 218 -47.39 38.54 11.68
N SER A 219 -47.57 38.38 12.99
CA SER A 219 -47.65 37.11 13.71
C SER A 219 -49.06 36.54 13.86
N GLU A 220 -50.12 37.28 13.50
CA GLU A 220 -51.50 36.85 13.73
C GLU A 220 -52.08 35.96 12.63
N LEU A 221 -51.63 36.13 11.39
CA LEU A 221 -52.15 35.39 10.24
C LEU A 221 -51.29 34.13 9.99
N GLU A 222 -51.92 32.96 9.97
CA GLU A 222 -51.22 31.70 9.70
C GLU A 222 -50.59 31.69 8.28
N PRO A 223 -49.48 30.98 8.04
CA PRO A 223 -48.91 30.84 6.70
C PRO A 223 -49.80 30.03 5.75
N LEU A 224 -49.96 30.50 4.51
CA LEU A 224 -50.74 29.81 3.47
C LEU A 224 -49.85 28.79 2.74
N LYS A 225 -50.17 27.50 2.84
CA LYS A 225 -49.41 26.44 2.16
C LYS A 225 -50.06 26.07 0.84
N LEU A 226 -49.30 26.11 -0.23
CA LEU A 226 -49.73 25.80 -1.58
C LEU A 226 -48.94 24.60 -2.12
N SER A 227 -49.62 23.72 -2.85
CA SER A 227 -49.02 22.72 -3.73
C SER A 227 -49.32 23.10 -5.17
N VAL A 228 -48.27 23.18 -5.98
CA VAL A 228 -48.36 23.45 -7.41
C VAL A 228 -47.92 22.21 -8.13
N SER A 229 -48.83 21.53 -8.80
CA SER A 229 -48.53 20.41 -9.67
C SER A 229 -48.56 20.85 -11.14
N TRP A 230 -47.78 20.20 -11.99
CA TRP A 230 -47.81 20.46 -13.43
C TRP A 230 -47.75 19.17 -14.24
N THR A 231 -48.36 19.23 -15.41
CA THR A 231 -48.48 18.13 -16.37
C THR A 231 -47.54 18.35 -17.56
N HIS A 232 -47.32 17.30 -18.36
CA HIS A 232 -46.42 17.34 -19.51
C HIS A 232 -46.88 18.26 -20.65
N ASP A 233 -48.13 18.70 -20.62
CA ASP A 233 -48.76 19.62 -21.58
C ASP A 233 -48.60 21.11 -21.18
N ASP A 234 -47.61 21.41 -20.32
CA ASP A 234 -47.27 22.77 -19.86
C ASP A 234 -48.39 23.47 -19.05
N ARG A 235 -49.29 22.69 -18.47
CA ARG A 235 -50.33 23.18 -17.56
C ARG A 235 -49.93 22.99 -16.11
N PHE A 236 -50.31 23.95 -15.27
CA PHE A 236 -50.17 23.85 -13.82
C PHE A 236 -51.55 23.82 -13.15
N THR A 237 -51.58 23.27 -11.94
CA THR A 237 -52.69 23.33 -10.99
C THR A 237 -52.15 23.74 -9.62
N VAL A 238 -52.69 24.79 -9.03
CA VAL A 238 -52.39 25.24 -7.67
C VAL A 238 -53.50 24.77 -6.74
N GLN A 239 -53.13 24.13 -5.65
CA GLN A 239 -54.02 23.68 -4.59
C GLN A 239 -53.56 24.29 -3.26
N VAL A 240 -54.52 24.68 -2.42
CA VAL A 240 -54.25 25.09 -1.04
C VAL A 240 -54.27 23.84 -0.16
N ASN A 241 -53.18 23.58 0.57
CA ASN A 241 -53.10 22.42 1.45
C ASN A 241 -53.96 22.63 2.70
N GLU A 242 -54.77 21.63 3.06
CA GLU A 242 -55.69 21.67 4.20
C GLU A 242 -54.97 22.03 5.52
N GLY A 243 -55.50 23.03 6.22
CA GLY A 243 -54.98 23.52 7.50
C GLY A 243 -55.24 25.01 7.68
N THR A 244 -55.02 25.81 6.64
CA THR A 244 -55.28 27.26 6.63
C THR A 244 -56.64 27.56 6.01
N ALA A 245 -57.68 27.39 6.83
CA ALA A 245 -59.03 27.94 6.65
C ALA A 245 -59.57 28.12 5.22
N GLY A 246 -59.73 27.02 4.47
CA GLY A 246 -60.68 26.91 3.34
C GLY A 246 -60.53 27.89 2.18
N LEU A 247 -59.48 28.71 2.17
CA LEU A 247 -59.46 30.06 1.61
C LEU A 247 -59.68 30.21 0.11
N VAL A 248 -59.34 29.19 -0.65
CA VAL A 248 -59.52 29.14 -2.09
C VAL A 248 -59.81 27.68 -2.40
N GLU A 249 -61.09 27.28 -2.37
CA GLU A 249 -61.51 25.94 -2.82
C GLU A 249 -61.26 25.74 -4.33
N ASP A 250 -60.97 26.83 -5.05
CA ASP A 250 -60.71 26.77 -6.48
C ASP A 250 -59.26 26.42 -6.76
N CYS A 251 -59.07 25.19 -7.24
CA CYS A 251 -57.83 24.79 -7.91
C CYS A 251 -57.58 25.77 -9.07
N MET A 252 -56.61 26.68 -8.92
CA MET A 252 -56.24 27.56 -10.03
C MET A 252 -55.45 26.75 -11.06
N SER A 253 -55.83 26.84 -12.33
CA SER A 253 -55.09 26.16 -13.40
C SER A 253 -54.79 27.13 -14.54
N GLY A 254 -53.62 26.95 -15.16
CA GLY A 254 -53.15 27.85 -16.20
C GLY A 254 -51.93 27.28 -16.93
N ARG A 255 -51.31 28.09 -17.79
CA ARG A 255 -50.03 27.72 -18.44
C ARG A 255 -48.87 27.98 -17.50
N ARG A 256 -47.80 27.19 -17.55
CA ARG A 256 -46.64 27.35 -16.66
C ARG A 256 -46.04 28.78 -16.66
N SER A 257 -46.12 29.49 -17.79
CA SER A 257 -45.73 30.90 -17.92
C SER A 257 -46.54 31.88 -17.05
N GLU A 258 -47.76 31.52 -16.69
CA GLU A 258 -48.70 32.34 -15.89
C GLU A 258 -48.61 32.05 -14.39
N LEU A 259 -47.82 31.05 -13.99
CA LEU A 259 -47.75 30.59 -12.59
C LEU A 259 -47.35 31.71 -11.62
N SER A 260 -46.42 32.58 -12.02
CA SER A 260 -46.01 33.71 -11.19
C SER A 260 -47.16 34.69 -10.94
N ALA A 261 -47.97 34.97 -11.96
CA ALA A 261 -49.14 35.83 -11.84
C ALA A 261 -50.21 35.17 -10.95
N ALA A 262 -50.46 33.87 -11.14
CA ALA A 262 -51.40 33.11 -10.31
C ALA A 262 -51.00 33.10 -8.83
N LEU A 263 -49.71 32.88 -8.51
CA LEU A 263 -49.22 32.92 -7.13
C LEU A 263 -49.35 34.32 -6.51
N LEU A 264 -49.12 35.38 -7.29
CA LEU A 264 -49.33 36.76 -6.84
C LEU A 264 -50.80 37.07 -6.58
N GLU A 265 -51.70 36.57 -7.42
CA GLU A 265 -53.16 36.71 -7.23
C GLU A 265 -53.61 36.03 -5.95
N VAL A 266 -53.20 34.77 -5.72
CA VAL A 266 -53.48 34.05 -4.46
C VAL A 266 -52.97 34.85 -3.26
N MET A 267 -51.75 35.38 -3.35
CA MET A 267 -51.17 36.18 -2.27
C MET A 267 -51.96 37.47 -2.01
N GLN A 268 -52.37 38.18 -3.07
CA GLN A 268 -53.17 39.40 -2.94
C GLN A 268 -54.56 39.13 -2.38
N CYS A 269 -55.24 38.07 -2.83
CA CYS A 269 -56.53 37.64 -2.28
C CYS A 269 -56.42 37.29 -0.80
N TYR A 270 -55.37 36.57 -0.41
CA TYR A 270 -55.13 36.20 0.99
C TYR A 270 -54.88 37.44 1.87
N VAL A 271 -54.05 38.39 1.41
CA VAL A 271 -53.80 39.65 2.12
C VAL A 271 -55.04 40.54 2.20
N GLY A 272 -55.82 40.62 1.14
CA GLY A 272 -57.04 41.43 1.09
C GLY A 272 -58.12 41.00 2.08
N GLN A 273 -58.07 39.74 2.54
CA GLN A 273 -58.99 39.19 3.53
C GLN A 273 -58.35 39.01 4.92
N ALA A 274 -57.14 39.54 5.14
CA ALA A 274 -56.36 39.27 6.36
C ALA A 274 -57.13 39.52 7.67
N GLU A 275 -57.88 40.63 7.78
CA GLU A 275 -58.64 40.96 9.00
C GLU A 275 -59.75 39.94 9.30
N LEU A 276 -60.52 39.54 8.29
CA LEU A 276 -61.56 38.51 8.40
C LEU A 276 -60.95 37.17 8.81
N LEU A 277 -59.83 36.80 8.19
CA LEU A 277 -59.18 35.51 8.42
C LEU A 277 -58.54 35.41 9.79
N CYS A 278 -57.89 36.48 10.25
CA CYS A 278 -57.39 36.57 11.61
C CYS A 278 -58.53 36.39 12.62
N GLU A 279 -59.68 37.04 12.41
CA GLU A 279 -60.85 36.88 13.28
C GLU A 279 -61.37 35.43 13.27
N ILE A 280 -61.52 34.81 12.10
CA ILE A 280 -61.94 33.41 11.98
C ILE A 280 -60.94 32.45 12.65
N GLN A 281 -59.64 32.66 12.45
CA GLN A 281 -58.58 31.85 13.07
C GLN A 281 -58.63 31.95 14.59
N ALA A 282 -58.80 33.16 15.15
CA ALA A 282 -58.98 33.35 16.58
C ALA A 282 -60.22 32.61 17.10
N LEU A 283 -61.34 32.69 16.37
CA LEU A 283 -62.62 32.08 16.78
C LEU A 283 -62.60 30.55 16.74
N ARG A 284 -61.82 29.93 15.85
CA ARG A 284 -61.69 28.45 15.76
C ARG A 284 -61.20 27.81 17.06
N SER A 285 -60.44 28.54 17.87
CA SER A 285 -59.99 28.05 19.18
C SER A 285 -61.12 27.95 20.21
N SER A 286 -62.18 28.75 20.04
CA SER A 286 -63.23 28.98 21.03
C SER A 286 -64.60 28.46 20.59
N PHE A 287 -64.83 28.32 19.29
CA PHE A 287 -66.10 27.91 18.71
C PHE A 287 -65.88 26.84 17.64
N PRO A 288 -66.72 25.78 17.60
CA PRO A 288 -66.76 24.82 16.49
C PRO A 288 -67.36 25.48 15.24
N ILE A 289 -66.50 26.13 14.46
CA ILE A 289 -66.88 26.85 13.25
C ILE A 289 -66.20 26.29 12.01
N ASP A 290 -66.92 26.36 10.89
CA ASP A 290 -66.43 26.05 9.54
C ASP A 290 -66.64 27.28 8.64
N TRP A 291 -65.69 27.56 7.74
CA TRP A 291 -65.72 28.73 6.87
C TRP A 291 -65.66 28.28 5.42
N ARG A 292 -66.64 28.73 4.62
CA ARG A 292 -66.77 28.44 3.19
C ARG A 292 -66.58 29.73 2.39
N PRO A 293 -65.37 30.03 1.87
CA PRO A 293 -65.11 31.32 1.25
C PRO A 293 -65.89 31.54 -0.05
N ALA A 294 -66.08 30.50 -0.86
CA ALA A 294 -66.82 30.61 -2.13
C ALA A 294 -68.28 31.07 -1.93
N GLN A 295 -68.85 30.74 -0.77
CA GLN A 295 -70.21 31.14 -0.37
C GLN A 295 -70.22 32.34 0.59
N ARG A 296 -69.02 32.82 0.99
CA ARG A 296 -68.80 33.75 2.09
C ARG A 296 -69.62 33.42 3.34
N LEU A 297 -69.65 32.14 3.69
CA LEU A 297 -70.52 31.57 4.70
C LEU A 297 -69.73 30.98 5.88
N LEU A 298 -70.02 31.44 7.09
CA LEU A 298 -69.52 30.86 8.33
C LEU A 298 -70.60 29.99 8.98
N ILE A 299 -70.27 28.73 9.20
CA ILE A 299 -71.13 27.73 9.82
C ILE A 299 -70.66 27.56 11.27
N TYR A 300 -71.58 27.72 12.21
CA TYR A 300 -71.31 27.55 13.64
C TYR A 300 -72.15 26.40 14.21
N LEU A 301 -71.49 25.39 14.75
CA LEU A 301 -72.13 24.23 15.38
C LEU A 301 -72.33 24.48 16.88
N LYS A 302 -73.44 25.09 17.27
CA LYS A 302 -73.71 25.38 18.69
C LYS A 302 -73.84 24.10 19.53
N SER A 303 -74.50 23.08 18.99
CA SER A 303 -74.69 21.77 19.61
C SER A 303 -74.86 20.69 18.55
N ALA A 304 -74.89 19.41 18.94
CA ALA A 304 -75.02 18.29 17.99
C ALA A 304 -76.26 18.38 17.08
N SER A 305 -77.31 19.09 17.51
CA SER A 305 -78.55 19.28 16.74
C SER A 305 -78.73 20.70 16.21
N GLN A 306 -77.87 21.67 16.56
CA GLN A 306 -78.08 23.08 16.22
C GLN A 306 -76.93 23.69 15.43
N VAL A 307 -77.26 24.22 14.25
CA VAL A 307 -76.30 24.84 13.33
C VAL A 307 -76.76 26.23 12.94
N CYS A 308 -75.88 27.20 13.07
CA CYS A 308 -76.10 28.58 12.64
C CYS A 308 -75.30 28.87 11.36
N HIS A 309 -75.92 29.59 10.42
CA HIS A 309 -75.31 30.01 9.17
C HIS A 309 -75.22 31.53 9.15
N LEU A 310 -74.00 32.06 9.11
CA LEU A 310 -73.69 33.48 9.09
C LEU A 310 -73.11 33.85 7.72
N GLU A 311 -73.76 34.78 7.01
CA GLU A 311 -73.21 35.40 5.80
C GLU A 311 -72.28 36.53 6.18
N VAL A 312 -71.15 36.60 5.51
CA VAL A 312 -70.18 37.69 5.66
C VAL A 312 -70.13 38.45 4.34
N GLU A 313 -70.60 39.69 4.32
CA GLU A 313 -70.60 40.51 3.11
C GLU A 313 -69.18 40.85 2.64
N GLU A 314 -69.05 41.19 1.36
CA GLU A 314 -67.80 41.70 0.80
C GLU A 314 -67.35 42.98 1.49
N GLY A 315 -66.04 43.11 1.69
CA GLY A 315 -65.44 44.26 2.38
C GLY A 315 -65.55 44.23 3.91
N TYR A 316 -66.12 43.18 4.53
CA TYR A 316 -66.03 43.00 5.98
C TYR A 316 -64.54 42.83 6.41
N PRO A 317 -64.09 43.46 7.50
CA PRO A 317 -64.89 44.21 8.50
C PRO A 317 -65.05 45.71 8.22
N SER A 318 -64.38 46.26 7.20
CA SER A 318 -64.33 47.71 6.97
C SER A 318 -65.64 48.31 6.41
N SER A 319 -66.28 47.63 5.46
CA SER A 319 -67.50 48.10 4.78
C SER A 319 -68.62 47.06 4.71
N GLY A 320 -68.28 45.77 4.78
CA GLY A 320 -69.24 44.66 4.82
C GLY A 320 -69.73 44.36 6.23
N ARG A 321 -70.88 43.70 6.34
CA ARG A 321 -71.49 43.28 7.61
C ARG A 321 -71.64 41.76 7.69
N VAL A 322 -71.90 41.28 8.90
CA VAL A 322 -72.24 39.88 9.16
C VAL A 322 -73.73 39.78 9.40
N ARG A 323 -74.39 38.82 8.75
CA ARG A 323 -75.83 38.57 8.86
C ARG A 323 -76.12 37.12 9.19
N LEU A 324 -77.08 36.89 10.08
CA LEU A 324 -77.60 35.55 10.33
C LEU A 324 -78.54 35.15 9.19
N LEU A 325 -78.14 34.17 8.39
CA LEU A 325 -78.95 33.65 7.28
C LEU A 325 -80.00 32.64 7.75
N SER A 326 -79.59 31.69 8.58
CA SER A 326 -80.51 30.68 9.09
C SER A 326 -79.97 29.99 10.33
N VAL A 327 -80.89 29.56 11.20
CA VAL A 327 -80.62 28.64 12.30
C VAL A 327 -81.38 27.36 12.02
N ARG A 328 -80.70 26.22 12.13
CA ARG A 328 -81.31 24.90 11.95
C ARG A 328 -81.22 24.11 13.25
N ARG A 329 -82.33 23.49 13.67
CA ARG A 329 -82.42 22.54 14.78
C ARG A 329 -82.93 21.20 14.26
N ASP A 330 -82.17 20.14 14.47
CA ASP A 330 -82.44 18.79 13.93
C ASP A 330 -82.66 18.81 12.40
N GLY A 331 -81.92 19.69 11.70
CA GLY A 331 -82.03 19.89 10.25
C GLY A 331 -83.20 20.77 9.78
N GLN A 332 -84.11 21.16 10.68
CA GLN A 332 -85.27 22.01 10.37
C GLN A 332 -84.99 23.49 10.66
N PRO A 333 -85.50 24.43 9.86
CA PRO A 333 -85.31 25.86 10.09
C PRO A 333 -86.03 26.31 11.37
N VAL A 334 -85.36 27.13 12.18
CA VAL A 334 -85.91 27.77 13.39
C VAL A 334 -86.32 29.20 13.03
N ASP A 335 -87.46 29.65 13.55
CA ASP A 335 -87.88 31.05 13.39
C ASP A 335 -86.91 31.98 14.13
N THR A 336 -86.22 32.83 13.37
CA THR A 336 -85.21 33.77 13.87
C THR A 336 -85.76 35.18 14.05
N SER A 337 -87.07 35.41 13.90
CA SER A 337 -87.70 36.73 13.97
C SER A 337 -87.44 37.48 15.28
N GLU A 338 -87.28 36.74 16.39
CA GLU A 338 -87.01 37.27 17.72
C GLU A 338 -85.52 37.56 17.99
N LEU A 339 -84.61 37.06 17.14
CA LEU A 339 -83.17 37.24 17.27
C LEU A 339 -82.74 38.59 16.69
N LYS A 340 -83.00 39.66 17.44
CA LYS A 340 -82.49 41.00 17.09
C LYS A 340 -81.30 41.36 17.98
N PRO A 341 -80.07 41.41 17.45
CA PRO A 341 -78.96 41.96 18.22
C PRO A 341 -79.19 43.45 18.53
N GLN A 342 -78.77 43.90 19.72
CA GLN A 342 -78.93 45.30 20.15
C GLN A 342 -78.13 46.29 19.31
N LYS A 343 -77.09 45.82 18.60
CA LYS A 343 -76.29 46.58 17.62
C LYS A 343 -76.45 45.92 16.26
N THR A 344 -76.61 46.74 15.22
CA THR A 344 -76.78 46.28 13.84
C THR A 344 -75.47 45.88 13.16
N ASP A 345 -74.34 46.34 13.69
CA ASP A 345 -73.00 46.11 13.13
C ASP A 345 -72.16 45.27 14.11
N LEU A 346 -72.56 44.01 14.29
CA LEU A 346 -71.78 43.06 15.08
C LEU A 346 -70.67 42.46 14.21
N SER A 347 -69.47 42.38 14.79
CA SER A 347 -68.39 41.54 14.24
C SER A 347 -68.76 40.05 14.33
N LEU A 348 -68.05 39.20 13.59
CA LEU A 348 -68.21 37.74 13.65
C LEU A 348 -68.09 37.23 15.10
N THR A 349 -67.10 37.73 15.83
CA THR A 349 -66.88 37.39 17.25
C THR A 349 -68.13 37.71 18.07
N ASN A 350 -68.67 38.91 17.93
CA ASN A 350 -69.84 39.33 18.72
C ASN A 350 -71.10 38.56 18.32
N TRP A 351 -71.25 38.20 17.05
CA TRP A 351 -72.32 37.31 16.60
C TRP A 351 -72.24 35.94 17.26
N LEU A 352 -71.07 35.31 17.29
CA LEU A 352 -70.91 34.00 17.92
C LEU A 352 -71.13 34.05 19.43
N VAL A 353 -70.64 35.09 20.11
CA VAL A 353 -70.90 35.31 21.54
C VAL A 353 -72.41 35.48 21.81
N PHE A 354 -73.11 36.27 20.99
CA PHE A 354 -74.55 36.44 21.09
C PHE A 354 -75.32 35.13 20.86
N LEU A 355 -75.00 34.39 19.79
CA LEU A 355 -75.65 33.11 19.47
C LEU A 355 -75.38 32.05 20.55
N CYS A 356 -74.17 32.04 21.13
CA CYS A 356 -73.81 31.17 22.24
C CYS A 356 -74.64 31.49 23.50
N SER A 357 -74.85 32.78 23.80
CA SER A 357 -75.55 33.25 25.00
C SER A 357 -77.08 33.27 24.87
N SER A 358 -77.61 33.20 23.65
CA SER A 358 -79.05 33.22 23.39
C SER A 358 -79.70 31.87 23.76
N PRO A 359 -80.77 31.84 24.58
CA PRO A 359 -81.48 30.61 24.93
C PRO A 359 -82.41 30.12 23.82
N VAL A 360 -82.75 30.98 22.85
CA VAL A 360 -83.67 30.69 21.74
C VAL A 360 -83.00 29.85 20.66
N VAL A 361 -81.69 30.03 20.47
CA VAL A 361 -80.86 29.28 19.53
C VAL A 361 -80.43 27.98 20.16
#